data_AF-A4WK21-F1
#
_entry.id   AF-A4WK21-F1
#
_cell.length_a   1.000
_cell.length_b   1.000
_cell.length_c   1.000
_cell.angle_alpha   90.00
_cell.angle_beta   90.00
_cell.angle_gamma   90.00
#
_symmetry.space_group_name_H-M   'P 1'
#
loop_
_entity.id
_entity.type
_entity.pdbx_description
1 polymer ?
#
loop_
_entity_poly.entity_id
_entity_poly.type
_entity_poly.pdbx_seq_one_letter_code
_entity_poly.pdbx_strand_id
1 'polypeptide(L)'
;MRVPISTIILLAALVAAQQIYVNVLADLSHGEAEKGLDFWVNSTTNPLAISDFAKLYILLPPGAKPGPVVAKLNATKSAVLLTGDLSTVDLNQFKVIVLGQPTKPLSDAELAAVKKWLDGGGRVLWCAADSDYPAQGSEESQVACNDIAEYLGAHIRVDYVSVEDSQHNAGAGYRVVGVVDPPPQLSFLGFMAQRVLFHGPGAVAVVLPDGKWIPATSPEVQKYYNNVFVIVHTTPTGTIVESRTSADGKGRDGKAHTAGDKGVFALMALELLPSGSVLILSGETPYGGYEPMLAPVYYRVPLDGPRFFRNLMLWATGNYRELTTMIQQTQLLSQLQQGIEAVRGDVSALKGGVSAVQNDLASLKNSVSQLGNQISAVSQNVAPVKDQVAALNQKVDQLTQQLNAAMAEANNARTVAFVGTALALIFAIAAAFLAVRRK
;
A
#
# COMPACT_ATOMS: atom_id res chain seq x y z
N MET A 1 20.76 -9.06 20.95
CA MET A 1 21.03 -8.25 19.74
C MET A 1 20.36 -8.93 18.57
N ARG A 2 19.22 -8.41 18.11
CA ARG A 2 18.50 -8.93 16.94
C ARG A 2 19.13 -8.27 15.72
N VAL A 3 19.80 -9.06 14.89
CA VAL A 3 20.32 -8.59 13.61
C VAL A 3 19.11 -8.37 12.69
N PRO A 4 18.87 -7.14 12.19
CA PRO A 4 17.77 -6.89 11.29
C PRO A 4 18.02 -7.63 9.96
N ILE A 5 16.98 -8.28 9.45
CA ILE A 5 16.97 -9.06 8.19
C ILE A 5 17.49 -8.24 6.99
N SER A 6 17.51 -6.90 7.11
CA SER A 6 18.09 -5.95 6.16
C SER A 6 19.57 -6.17 5.85
N THR A 7 20.36 -6.79 6.74
CA THR A 7 21.82 -6.91 6.55
C THR A 7 22.25 -8.16 5.78
N ILE A 8 21.39 -9.19 5.69
CA ILE A 8 21.70 -10.42 4.94
C ILE A 8 21.46 -10.24 3.44
N ILE A 9 20.58 -9.31 3.05
CA ILE A 9 20.25 -9.04 1.64
C ILE A 9 21.27 -8.08 0.99
N LEU A 10 22.06 -7.33 1.78
CA LEU A 10 22.92 -6.27 1.24
C LEU A 10 24.35 -6.72 0.87
N LEU A 11 24.82 -7.88 1.32
CA LEU A 11 26.18 -8.34 1.00
C LEU A 11 26.31 -9.13 -0.31
N ALA A 12 25.20 -9.46 -0.99
CA ALA A 12 25.22 -10.14 -2.28
C ALA A 12 25.26 -9.17 -3.49
N ALA A 13 25.12 -7.86 -3.27
CA ALA A 13 25.01 -6.87 -4.34
C ALA A 13 26.35 -6.36 -4.91
N LEU A 14 27.50 -6.80 -4.38
CA LEU A 14 28.83 -6.42 -4.86
C LEU A 14 29.67 -7.63 -5.28
N VAL A 15 29.08 -8.52 -6.09
CA VAL A 15 29.87 -9.41 -6.95
C VAL A 15 29.41 -9.18 -8.39
N ALA A 16 30.37 -8.71 -9.20
CA ALA A 16 30.39 -8.49 -10.65
C ALA A 16 29.19 -9.06 -11.44
N ALA A 17 28.43 -8.27 -12.19
CA ALA A 17 28.87 -7.73 -13.48
C ALA A 17 29.43 -8.80 -14.46
N GLN A 18 28.78 -9.96 -14.53
CA GLN A 18 28.55 -10.69 -15.77
C GLN A 18 27.07 -11.08 -15.79
N GLN A 19 26.33 -10.81 -16.86
CA GLN A 19 25.05 -11.48 -17.09
C GLN A 19 25.36 -12.97 -17.35
N ILE A 20 25.56 -13.74 -16.28
CA ILE A 20 25.49 -15.19 -16.37
C ILE A 20 23.99 -15.47 -16.45
N TYR A 21 23.48 -15.61 -17.68
CA TYR A 21 22.13 -16.10 -17.88
C TYR A 21 21.91 -17.34 -17.02
N VAL A 22 20.87 -17.31 -16.21
CA VAL A 22 20.52 -18.46 -15.37
C VAL A 22 19.69 -19.41 -16.22
N ASN A 23 20.10 -20.68 -16.30
CA ASN A 23 19.37 -21.66 -17.09
C ASN A 23 18.08 -22.06 -16.35
N VAL A 24 16.97 -22.02 -17.09
CA VAL A 24 15.64 -22.47 -16.68
C VAL A 24 15.23 -23.60 -17.61
N LEU A 25 14.75 -24.70 -17.05
CA LEU A 25 14.27 -25.84 -17.81
C LEU A 25 12.74 -25.89 -17.83
N ALA A 26 12.15 -26.01 -19.02
CA ALA A 26 10.77 -26.42 -19.20
C ALA A 26 10.75 -27.88 -19.68
N ASP A 27 9.94 -28.71 -19.04
CA ASP A 27 9.82 -30.11 -19.40
C ASP A 27 8.73 -30.36 -20.46
N LEU A 28 9.04 -31.19 -21.44
CA LEU A 28 8.07 -31.77 -22.38
C LEU A 28 8.24 -33.30 -22.43
N SER A 29 9.05 -33.89 -21.55
CA SER A 29 9.35 -35.33 -21.56
C SER A 29 8.25 -36.16 -20.91
N HIS A 30 7.39 -35.55 -20.09
CA HIS A 30 6.27 -36.20 -19.40
C HIS A 30 4.90 -35.89 -20.02
N GLY A 31 4.87 -35.42 -21.27
CA GLY A 31 3.64 -35.25 -22.05
C GLY A 31 3.00 -33.87 -21.97
N GLU A 32 3.74 -32.88 -21.47
CA GLU A 32 3.37 -31.47 -21.48
C GLU A 32 3.26 -30.92 -22.91
N ALA A 33 2.43 -29.89 -23.08
CA ALA A 33 2.27 -29.19 -24.35
C ALA A 33 3.22 -27.98 -24.46
N GLU A 34 3.62 -27.61 -25.67
CA GLU A 34 4.61 -26.53 -25.91
C GLU A 34 4.03 -25.10 -25.97
N LYS A 35 2.69 -24.94 -25.89
CA LYS A 35 2.02 -23.66 -26.09
C LYS A 35 2.55 -22.58 -25.13
N GLY A 36 2.88 -21.39 -25.62
CA GLY A 36 3.28 -20.27 -24.76
C GLY A 36 4.74 -20.28 -24.30
N LEU A 37 5.53 -21.31 -24.60
CA LEU A 37 6.98 -21.30 -24.34
C LEU A 37 7.69 -20.19 -25.12
N ASP A 38 7.16 -19.77 -26.27
CA ASP A 38 7.69 -18.65 -27.03
C ASP A 38 7.49 -17.31 -26.33
N PHE A 39 6.38 -17.14 -25.60
CA PHE A 39 6.15 -15.96 -24.78
C PHE A 39 7.15 -15.80 -23.64
N TRP A 40 7.83 -16.87 -23.21
CA TRP A 40 8.85 -16.78 -22.18
C TRP A 40 10.07 -16.01 -22.68
N VAL A 41 10.41 -16.09 -23.96
CA VAL A 41 11.70 -15.61 -24.49
C VAL A 41 11.59 -14.59 -25.61
N ASN A 42 10.42 -14.44 -26.23
CA ASN A 42 10.20 -13.49 -27.31
C ASN A 42 9.85 -12.09 -26.78
N SER A 43 10.87 -11.25 -26.61
CA SER A 43 10.72 -9.88 -26.09
C SER A 43 9.98 -8.92 -27.02
N THR A 44 9.86 -9.25 -28.32
CA THR A 44 9.09 -8.47 -29.28
C THR A 44 7.58 -8.63 -29.05
N THR A 45 7.13 -9.83 -28.68
CA THR A 45 5.71 -10.12 -28.42
C THR A 45 5.36 -9.95 -26.95
N ASN A 46 6.30 -10.24 -26.06
CA ASN A 46 6.15 -10.07 -24.62
C ASN A 46 7.31 -9.25 -24.07
N PRO A 47 7.15 -7.94 -23.79
CA PRO A 47 8.22 -7.11 -23.25
C PRO A 47 8.69 -7.55 -21.85
N LEU A 48 7.98 -8.48 -21.20
CA LEU A 48 8.31 -9.04 -19.89
C LEU A 48 8.95 -10.44 -20.00
N ALA A 49 9.27 -10.91 -21.22
CA ALA A 49 10.01 -12.14 -21.46
C ALA A 49 11.29 -12.21 -20.61
N ILE A 50 11.67 -13.41 -20.17
CA ILE A 50 12.79 -13.65 -19.26
C ILE A 50 14.16 -13.70 -19.97
N SER A 51 14.18 -13.53 -21.30
CA SER A 51 15.38 -13.70 -22.13
C SER A 51 16.47 -12.66 -21.90
N ASP A 52 16.23 -11.65 -21.06
CA ASP A 52 17.22 -10.66 -20.64
C ASP A 52 18.00 -11.09 -19.38
N PHE A 53 17.54 -12.09 -18.62
CA PHE A 53 18.23 -12.60 -17.43
C PHE A 53 18.30 -14.13 -17.31
N ALA A 54 17.53 -14.86 -18.11
CA ALA A 54 17.47 -16.32 -18.10
C ALA A 54 17.60 -16.91 -19.51
N LYS A 55 18.07 -18.15 -19.58
CA LYS A 55 18.17 -18.93 -20.81
C LYS A 55 17.23 -20.13 -20.72
N LEU A 56 16.32 -20.24 -21.68
CA LEU A 56 15.35 -21.33 -21.75
C LEU A 56 16.00 -22.59 -22.32
N TYR A 57 15.85 -23.69 -21.59
CA TYR A 57 16.11 -25.04 -22.03
C TYR A 57 14.78 -25.80 -22.08
N ILE A 58 14.64 -26.68 -23.06
CA ILE A 58 13.43 -27.48 -23.26
C ILE A 58 13.85 -28.94 -23.33
N LEU A 59 13.35 -29.77 -22.41
CA LEU A 59 13.62 -31.20 -22.39
C LEU A 59 12.58 -31.95 -23.20
N LEU A 60 13.02 -32.66 -24.24
CA LEU A 60 12.19 -33.53 -25.07
C LEU A 60 12.49 -35.00 -24.75
N PRO A 61 11.49 -35.90 -24.81
CA PRO A 61 11.75 -37.31 -24.61
C PRO A 61 12.57 -37.90 -25.77
N PRO A 62 13.31 -38.99 -25.57
CA PRO A 62 14.10 -39.62 -26.62
C PRO A 62 13.30 -39.92 -27.89
N GLY A 63 13.81 -39.49 -29.04
CA GLY A 63 13.18 -39.73 -30.34
C GLY A 63 12.00 -38.81 -30.69
N ALA A 64 11.61 -37.89 -29.80
CA ALA A 64 10.56 -36.92 -30.09
C ALA A 64 11.00 -35.90 -31.15
N LYS A 65 10.06 -35.51 -32.02
CA LYS A 65 10.23 -34.38 -32.93
C LYS A 65 9.64 -33.12 -32.26
N PRO A 66 10.34 -31.98 -32.27
CA PRO A 66 9.80 -30.75 -31.72
C PRO A 66 8.53 -30.32 -32.48
N GLY A 67 7.53 -29.85 -31.75
CA GLY A 67 6.35 -29.23 -32.35
C GLY A 67 6.66 -27.86 -32.97
N PRO A 68 5.68 -27.20 -33.61
CA PRO A 68 5.88 -25.92 -34.28
C PRO A 68 6.52 -24.82 -33.41
N VAL A 69 6.12 -24.70 -32.15
CA VAL A 69 6.65 -23.68 -31.22
C VAL A 69 8.10 -23.98 -30.89
N VAL A 70 8.39 -25.19 -30.44
CA VAL A 70 9.76 -25.61 -30.07
C VAL A 70 10.69 -25.59 -31.29
N ALA A 71 10.21 -26.03 -32.46
CA ALA A 71 10.98 -26.01 -33.70
C ALA A 71 11.37 -24.58 -34.08
N LYS A 72 10.46 -23.61 -33.95
CA LYS A 72 10.74 -22.20 -34.17
C LYS A 72 11.77 -21.66 -33.17
N LEU A 73 11.60 -21.95 -31.88
CA LEU A 73 12.53 -21.51 -30.83
C LEU A 73 13.94 -22.06 -31.02
N ASN A 74 14.07 -23.29 -31.49
CA ASN A 74 15.34 -23.89 -31.83
C ASN A 74 15.96 -23.22 -33.07
N ALA A 75 15.17 -22.99 -34.12
CA ALA A 75 15.63 -22.33 -35.35
C ALA A 75 16.11 -20.89 -35.10
N THR A 76 15.46 -20.16 -34.19
CA THR A 76 15.85 -18.80 -33.79
C THR A 76 16.91 -18.77 -32.68
N LYS A 77 17.35 -19.93 -32.18
CA LYS A 77 18.27 -20.06 -31.03
C LYS A 77 17.77 -19.36 -29.76
N SER A 78 16.45 -19.21 -29.63
CA SER A 78 15.81 -18.60 -28.47
C SER A 78 15.65 -19.58 -27.31
N ALA A 79 15.77 -20.89 -27.57
CA ALA A 79 15.84 -21.95 -26.56
C ALA A 79 16.90 -22.99 -26.95
N VAL A 80 17.41 -23.73 -25.95
CA VAL A 80 18.28 -24.90 -26.14
C VAL A 80 17.46 -26.16 -25.96
N LEU A 81 17.53 -27.08 -26.91
CA LEU A 81 16.84 -28.37 -26.80
C LEU A 81 17.76 -29.42 -26.16
N LEU A 82 17.20 -30.14 -25.19
CA LEU A 82 17.78 -31.35 -24.63
C LEU A 82 16.91 -32.54 -25.02
N THR A 83 17.53 -33.73 -25.06
CA THR A 83 16.83 -34.98 -25.33
C THR A 83 17.19 -35.98 -24.27
N GLY A 84 16.19 -36.56 -23.63
CA GLY A 84 16.35 -37.44 -22.48
C GLY A 84 15.17 -37.33 -21.53
N ASP A 85 15.48 -37.53 -20.27
CA ASP A 85 14.58 -37.47 -19.12
C ASP A 85 15.32 -36.77 -17.97
N LEU A 86 14.67 -36.55 -16.83
CA LEU A 86 15.27 -35.79 -15.72
C LEU A 86 16.43 -36.54 -15.04
N SER A 87 16.61 -37.83 -15.30
CA SER A 87 17.69 -38.66 -14.76
C SER A 87 18.93 -38.68 -15.65
N THR A 88 18.78 -38.36 -16.94
CA THR A 88 19.83 -38.46 -17.97
C THR A 88 20.48 -37.13 -18.31
N VAL A 89 19.82 -36.00 -18.01
CA VAL A 89 20.38 -34.66 -18.19
C VAL A 89 21.06 -34.14 -16.91
N ASP A 90 22.10 -33.30 -17.05
CA ASP A 90 22.72 -32.66 -15.88
C ASP A 90 21.81 -31.57 -15.30
N LEU A 91 21.06 -31.90 -14.25
CA LEU A 91 20.15 -30.95 -13.59
C LEU A 91 20.88 -29.80 -12.89
N ASN A 92 22.17 -29.94 -12.54
CA ASN A 92 22.88 -28.92 -11.77
C ASN A 92 23.07 -27.60 -12.53
N GLN A 93 23.03 -27.67 -13.87
CA GLN A 93 23.09 -26.49 -14.73
C GLN A 93 21.84 -25.60 -14.59
N PHE A 94 20.72 -26.12 -14.04
CA PHE A 94 19.45 -25.40 -13.93
C PHE A 94 19.19 -24.88 -12.52
N LYS A 95 18.74 -23.63 -12.41
CA LYS A 95 18.22 -23.11 -11.13
C LYS A 95 16.73 -23.36 -10.96
N VAL A 96 16.00 -23.41 -12.06
CA VAL A 96 14.56 -23.61 -12.09
C VAL A 96 14.22 -24.72 -13.05
N ILE A 97 13.36 -25.63 -12.62
CA ILE A 97 12.74 -26.66 -13.45
C ILE A 97 11.23 -26.47 -13.34
N VAL A 98 10.54 -26.41 -14.47
CA VAL A 98 9.09 -26.30 -14.55
C VAL A 98 8.54 -27.52 -15.26
N LEU A 99 7.68 -28.27 -14.58
CA LEU A 99 6.89 -29.38 -15.11
C LEU A 99 5.47 -28.84 -15.35
N GLY A 100 5.19 -28.49 -16.61
CA GLY A 100 3.95 -27.81 -17.00
C GLY A 100 2.85 -28.77 -17.39
N GLN A 101 2.13 -29.30 -16.39
CA GLN A 101 1.07 -30.30 -16.56
C GLN A 101 1.62 -31.67 -17.06
N PRO A 102 2.50 -32.34 -16.29
CA PRO A 102 3.00 -33.67 -16.64
C PRO A 102 1.83 -34.65 -16.70
N THR A 103 1.66 -35.38 -17.80
CA THR A 103 0.57 -36.37 -17.95
C THR A 103 1.05 -37.80 -17.76
N LYS A 104 2.32 -37.97 -17.41
CA LYS A 104 2.97 -39.24 -17.13
C LYS A 104 3.72 -39.14 -15.81
N PRO A 105 3.75 -40.21 -15.00
CA PRO A 105 4.56 -40.23 -13.80
C PRO A 105 6.05 -40.18 -14.14
N LEU A 106 6.83 -39.55 -13.26
CA LEU A 106 8.29 -39.63 -13.30
C LEU A 106 8.73 -41.04 -12.86
N SER A 107 9.81 -41.53 -13.44
CA SER A 107 10.43 -42.77 -12.97
C SER A 107 11.14 -42.59 -11.62
N ASP A 108 11.39 -43.68 -10.90
CA ASP A 108 12.16 -43.65 -9.64
C ASP A 108 13.55 -43.00 -9.80
N ALA A 109 14.18 -43.20 -10.95
CA ALA A 109 15.48 -42.61 -11.27
C ALA A 109 15.40 -41.08 -11.40
N GLU A 110 14.32 -40.58 -11.98
CA GLU A 110 14.06 -39.15 -12.13
C GLU A 110 13.70 -38.50 -10.81
N LEU A 111 12.82 -39.14 -10.02
CA LEU A 111 12.49 -38.69 -8.66
C LEU A 111 13.75 -38.58 -7.80
N ALA A 112 14.63 -39.58 -7.86
CA ALA A 112 15.92 -39.54 -7.16
C ALA A 112 16.85 -38.42 -7.67
N ALA A 113 16.88 -38.17 -8.98
CA ALA A 113 17.68 -37.10 -9.58
C ALA A 113 17.16 -35.71 -9.18
N VAL A 114 15.85 -35.48 -9.25
CA VAL A 114 15.18 -34.24 -8.83
C VAL A 114 15.39 -34.00 -7.34
N LYS A 115 15.23 -35.03 -6.51
CA LYS A 115 15.50 -34.93 -5.07
C LYS A 115 16.95 -34.53 -4.80
N LYS A 116 17.91 -35.22 -5.41
CA LYS A 116 19.34 -34.89 -5.27
C LYS A 116 19.64 -33.45 -5.70
N TRP A 117 19.01 -32.98 -6.77
CA TRP A 117 19.15 -31.62 -7.26
C TRP A 117 18.58 -30.58 -6.27
N LEU A 118 17.37 -30.80 -5.73
CA LEU A 118 16.77 -29.94 -4.71
C LEU A 118 17.53 -29.95 -3.39
N ASP A 119 18.09 -31.09 -2.99
CA ASP A 119 18.93 -31.22 -1.78
C ASP A 119 20.24 -30.41 -1.91
N GLY A 120 20.67 -30.08 -3.14
CA GLY A 120 21.78 -29.15 -3.40
C GLY A 120 21.52 -27.69 -3.02
N GLY A 121 20.27 -27.34 -2.67
CA GLY A 121 19.87 -26.04 -2.13
C GLY A 121 19.76 -24.91 -3.16
N GLY A 122 18.89 -23.93 -2.87
CA GLY A 122 18.68 -22.74 -3.70
C GLY A 122 18.26 -23.07 -5.13
N ARG A 123 17.38 -24.07 -5.27
CA ARG A 123 16.73 -24.50 -6.52
C ARG A 123 15.22 -24.34 -6.41
N VAL A 124 14.53 -24.24 -7.54
CA VAL A 124 13.06 -24.12 -7.59
C VAL A 124 12.47 -25.15 -8.54
N LEU A 125 11.68 -26.07 -8.01
CA LEU A 125 10.82 -26.96 -8.78
C LEU A 125 9.41 -26.38 -8.81
N TRP A 126 8.86 -26.15 -10.00
CA TRP A 126 7.45 -25.82 -10.16
C TRP A 126 6.76 -26.97 -10.89
N CYS A 127 5.91 -27.71 -10.17
CA CYS A 127 5.03 -28.70 -10.77
C CYS A 127 3.63 -28.10 -10.86
N ALA A 128 3.20 -27.79 -12.08
CA ALA A 128 1.85 -27.36 -12.34
C ALA A 128 0.99 -28.57 -12.70
N ALA A 129 -0.12 -28.73 -11.99
CA ALA A 129 -1.18 -29.62 -12.35
C ALA A 129 -2.29 -28.84 -13.09
N ASP A 130 -3.36 -29.56 -13.39
CA ASP A 130 -4.62 -29.04 -13.90
C ASP A 130 -5.69 -29.33 -12.83
N SER A 131 -6.75 -30.02 -13.19
CA SER A 131 -7.80 -30.51 -12.30
C SER A 131 -8.25 -31.93 -12.65
N ASP A 132 -9.30 -32.39 -11.98
CA ASP A 132 -9.97 -33.67 -12.23
C ASP A 132 -10.82 -33.66 -13.53
N TYR A 133 -10.79 -32.57 -14.30
CA TYR A 133 -11.55 -32.44 -15.54
C TYR A 133 -10.97 -33.33 -16.67
N PRO A 134 -11.81 -34.10 -17.38
CA PRO A 134 -11.35 -35.17 -18.28
C PRO A 134 -10.72 -34.72 -19.60
N ALA A 135 -10.93 -33.47 -20.04
CA ALA A 135 -10.70 -33.10 -21.43
C ALA A 135 -9.23 -33.01 -21.86
N GLN A 136 -8.28 -32.88 -20.92
CA GLN A 136 -6.87 -32.58 -21.25
C GLN A 136 -5.82 -33.50 -20.62
N GLY A 137 -6.25 -34.59 -19.98
CA GLY A 137 -5.32 -35.51 -19.33
C GLY A 137 -5.87 -36.17 -18.07
N SER A 138 -7.08 -35.79 -17.63
CA SER A 138 -7.64 -36.18 -16.33
C SER A 138 -6.71 -35.80 -15.17
N GLU A 139 -6.99 -36.35 -13.99
CA GLU A 139 -6.25 -36.12 -12.76
C GLU A 139 -4.78 -36.62 -12.76
N GLU A 140 -4.28 -37.18 -13.86
CA GLU A 140 -2.91 -37.71 -13.95
C GLU A 140 -1.83 -36.67 -13.65
N SER A 141 -2.05 -35.40 -14.00
CA SER A 141 -1.12 -34.33 -13.61
C SER A 141 -1.16 -34.01 -12.12
N GLN A 142 -2.33 -34.14 -11.48
CA GLN A 142 -2.43 -34.01 -10.03
C GLN A 142 -1.68 -35.16 -9.36
N VAL A 143 -1.82 -36.39 -9.87
CA VAL A 143 -1.10 -37.57 -9.39
C VAL A 143 0.41 -37.37 -9.52
N ALA A 144 0.90 -37.05 -10.71
CA ALA A 144 2.32 -36.87 -10.96
C ALA A 144 2.92 -35.80 -10.03
N CYS A 145 2.27 -34.63 -9.89
CA CYS A 145 2.74 -33.59 -8.98
C CYS A 145 2.65 -34.00 -7.50
N ASN A 146 1.63 -34.77 -7.10
CA ASN A 146 1.48 -35.27 -5.73
C ASN A 146 2.53 -36.34 -5.40
N ASP A 147 2.83 -37.25 -6.32
CA ASP A 147 3.87 -38.28 -6.16
C ASP A 147 5.26 -37.63 -6.03
N ILE A 148 5.54 -36.61 -6.84
CA ILE A 148 6.76 -35.80 -6.69
C ILE A 148 6.81 -35.14 -5.31
N ALA A 149 5.74 -34.45 -4.90
CA ALA A 149 5.70 -33.77 -3.62
C ALA A 149 5.88 -34.74 -2.44
N GLU A 150 5.28 -35.93 -2.52
CA GLU A 150 5.43 -36.99 -1.53
C GLU A 150 6.85 -37.55 -1.48
N TYR A 151 7.45 -37.87 -2.63
CA TYR A 151 8.83 -38.35 -2.70
C TYR A 151 9.83 -37.34 -2.14
N LEU A 152 9.57 -36.05 -2.32
CA LEU A 152 10.39 -34.95 -1.79
C LEU A 152 10.18 -34.70 -0.30
N GLY A 153 9.18 -35.33 0.33
CA GLY A 153 8.78 -35.07 1.71
C GLY A 153 8.12 -33.70 1.91
N ALA A 154 7.58 -33.10 0.85
CA ALA A 154 6.79 -31.88 0.93
C ALA A 154 5.38 -32.19 1.45
N HIS A 155 4.72 -31.18 2.01
CA HIS A 155 3.42 -31.27 2.64
C HIS A 155 2.30 -30.72 1.74
N ILE A 156 2.61 -29.84 0.79
CA ILE A 156 1.63 -29.36 -0.19
C ILE A 156 1.23 -30.43 -1.21
N ARG A 157 -0.03 -30.41 -1.62
CA ARG A 157 -0.62 -31.32 -2.63
C ARG A 157 -1.62 -30.57 -3.50
N VAL A 158 -1.90 -31.08 -4.70
CA VAL A 158 -3.07 -30.66 -5.49
C VAL A 158 -4.20 -31.64 -5.21
N ASP A 159 -5.28 -31.13 -4.65
CA ASP A 159 -6.47 -31.90 -4.31
C ASP A 159 -7.22 -32.35 -5.58
N TYR A 160 -7.86 -33.53 -5.54
CA TYR A 160 -8.53 -34.16 -6.68
C TYR A 160 -9.91 -33.56 -6.95
N VAL A 161 -9.93 -32.25 -7.19
CA VAL A 161 -11.12 -31.45 -7.48
C VAL A 161 -10.80 -30.39 -8.52
N SER A 162 -11.84 -29.76 -9.05
CA SER A 162 -11.78 -28.53 -9.85
C SER A 162 -12.26 -27.33 -9.03
N VAL A 163 -11.83 -26.13 -9.42
CA VAL A 163 -12.26 -24.88 -8.81
C VAL A 163 -12.84 -23.96 -9.88
N GLU A 164 -13.99 -23.39 -9.58
CA GLU A 164 -14.61 -22.33 -10.37
C GLU A 164 -14.71 -21.04 -9.55
N ASP A 165 -14.78 -19.89 -10.21
CA ASP A 165 -15.14 -18.62 -9.58
C ASP A 165 -16.24 -17.92 -10.39
N SER A 166 -17.41 -17.74 -9.78
CA SER A 166 -18.59 -17.22 -10.50
C SER A 166 -18.50 -15.74 -10.86
N GLN A 167 -17.63 -14.96 -10.21
CA GLN A 167 -17.51 -13.51 -10.45
C GLN A 167 -16.14 -13.11 -10.99
N HIS A 168 -15.07 -13.75 -10.51
CA HIS A 168 -13.72 -13.42 -10.91
C HIS A 168 -13.22 -14.42 -11.96
N ASN A 169 -13.77 -14.30 -13.18
CA ASN A 169 -13.47 -15.21 -14.29
C ASN A 169 -13.39 -14.51 -15.66
N ALA A 170 -12.92 -15.25 -16.65
CA ALA A 170 -12.86 -14.85 -18.06
C ALA A 170 -14.00 -15.46 -18.89
N GLY A 171 -15.24 -15.15 -18.52
CA GLY A 171 -16.46 -15.46 -19.26
C GLY A 171 -17.11 -16.81 -18.93
N ALA A 172 -16.51 -17.63 -18.07
CA ALA A 172 -17.08 -18.86 -17.53
C ALA A 172 -16.42 -19.20 -16.20
N GLY A 173 -17.14 -19.85 -15.26
CA GLY A 173 -16.67 -20.10 -13.89
C GLY A 173 -15.32 -20.82 -13.80
N TYR A 174 -15.09 -21.83 -14.64
CA TYR A 174 -13.82 -22.57 -14.71
C TYR A 174 -12.65 -21.76 -15.28
N ARG A 175 -12.88 -20.60 -15.92
CA ARG A 175 -11.81 -19.70 -16.42
C ARG A 175 -11.44 -18.72 -15.33
N VAL A 176 -11.00 -19.25 -14.21
CA VAL A 176 -10.74 -18.51 -12.98
C VAL A 176 -9.68 -17.44 -13.25
N VAL A 177 -9.99 -16.20 -12.87
CA VAL A 177 -8.98 -15.16 -12.72
C VAL A 177 -8.49 -15.26 -11.28
N GLY A 178 -7.34 -15.89 -11.07
CA GLY A 178 -6.73 -16.00 -9.76
C GLY A 178 -6.33 -14.63 -9.22
N VAL A 179 -6.57 -14.41 -7.92
CA VAL A 179 -6.10 -13.24 -7.17
C VAL A 179 -4.70 -13.54 -6.67
N VAL A 180 -3.71 -12.77 -7.14
CA VAL A 180 -2.33 -12.86 -6.66
C VAL A 180 -2.21 -12.07 -5.36
N ASP A 181 -2.15 -12.78 -4.24
CA ASP A 181 -2.08 -12.20 -2.89
C ASP A 181 -1.07 -12.95 -2.01
N PRO A 182 0.23 -12.89 -2.36
CA PRO A 182 1.27 -13.52 -1.55
C PRO A 182 1.41 -12.84 -0.18
N PRO A 183 1.87 -13.57 0.85
CA PRO A 183 2.08 -13.01 2.18
C PRO A 183 3.16 -11.91 2.16
N PRO A 184 3.21 -11.02 3.17
CA PRO A 184 4.06 -9.81 3.14
C PRO A 184 5.54 -10.05 2.81
N GLN A 185 6.12 -11.16 3.27
CA GLN A 185 7.51 -11.52 2.99
C GLN A 185 7.78 -11.97 1.54
N LEU A 186 6.73 -12.27 0.79
CA LEU A 186 6.74 -12.64 -0.63
C LEU A 186 5.91 -11.67 -1.48
N SER A 187 5.56 -10.49 -0.96
CA SER A 187 4.66 -9.54 -1.61
C SER A 187 5.12 -9.12 -3.01
N PHE A 188 6.43 -9.14 -3.23
CA PHE A 188 7.05 -8.85 -4.52
C PHE A 188 6.63 -9.79 -5.66
N LEU A 189 6.15 -11.01 -5.35
CA LEU A 189 5.62 -11.92 -6.36
C LEU A 189 4.37 -11.33 -7.04
N GLY A 190 3.58 -10.56 -6.32
CA GLY A 190 2.40 -9.85 -6.83
C GLY A 190 2.68 -8.42 -7.32
N PHE A 191 3.93 -8.00 -7.42
CA PHE A 191 4.25 -6.64 -7.86
C PHE A 191 3.75 -6.39 -9.28
N MET A 192 2.79 -5.46 -9.43
CA MET A 192 2.09 -5.16 -10.69
C MET A 192 1.41 -6.38 -11.34
N ALA A 193 1.16 -7.45 -10.56
CA ALA A 193 0.46 -8.64 -11.02
C ALA A 193 -0.55 -9.05 -9.97
N GLN A 194 -1.83 -8.79 -10.24
CA GLN A 194 -2.93 -9.05 -9.33
C GLN A 194 -3.91 -10.08 -9.90
N ARG A 195 -3.92 -10.26 -11.22
CA ARG A 195 -4.92 -11.06 -11.95
C ARG A 195 -4.21 -12.04 -12.89
N VAL A 196 -4.31 -13.33 -12.63
CA VAL A 196 -3.66 -14.37 -13.46
C VAL A 196 -4.65 -15.43 -13.87
N LEU A 197 -4.53 -15.97 -15.08
CA LEU A 197 -5.48 -16.99 -15.56
C LEU A 197 -5.16 -18.33 -14.93
N PHE A 198 -6.20 -19.01 -14.48
CA PHE A 198 -6.23 -20.40 -14.10
C PHE A 198 -7.40 -21.04 -14.86
N HIS A 199 -7.11 -21.83 -15.90
CA HIS A 199 -8.09 -22.32 -16.86
C HIS A 199 -8.50 -23.77 -16.54
N GLY A 200 -9.48 -23.90 -15.64
CA GLY A 200 -9.98 -25.16 -15.12
C GLY A 200 -9.16 -25.71 -13.95
N PRO A 201 -8.78 -24.90 -12.96
CA PRO A 201 -7.72 -25.29 -12.03
C PRO A 201 -8.16 -26.25 -10.94
N GLY A 202 -7.24 -27.06 -10.45
CA GLY A 202 -7.36 -27.75 -9.17
C GLY A 202 -7.07 -26.85 -7.97
N ALA A 203 -7.45 -27.32 -6.78
CA ALA A 203 -7.17 -26.63 -5.51
C ALA A 203 -5.90 -27.17 -4.84
N VAL A 204 -5.15 -26.31 -4.17
CA VAL A 204 -3.98 -26.72 -3.37
C VAL A 204 -4.41 -27.03 -1.93
N ALA A 205 -3.93 -28.17 -1.44
CA ALA A 205 -4.12 -28.70 -0.09
C ALA A 205 -2.78 -28.87 0.64
N VAL A 206 -2.87 -29.17 1.93
CA VAL A 206 -1.73 -29.49 2.80
C VAL A 206 -2.03 -30.78 3.55
N VAL A 207 -1.04 -31.66 3.63
CA VAL A 207 -1.10 -32.91 4.41
C VAL A 207 -0.54 -32.67 5.81
N LEU A 208 -1.37 -32.87 6.83
CA LEU A 208 -1.00 -32.78 8.24
C LEU A 208 -0.16 -33.99 8.69
N PRO A 209 0.51 -33.92 9.86
CA PRO A 209 1.33 -35.03 10.36
C PRO A 209 0.55 -36.34 10.60
N ASP A 210 -0.76 -36.27 10.77
CA ASP A 210 -1.65 -37.44 10.90
C ASP A 210 -2.10 -38.02 9.55
N GLY A 211 -1.62 -37.46 8.43
CA GLY A 211 -1.97 -37.85 7.07
C GLY A 211 -3.25 -37.20 6.53
N LYS A 212 -3.96 -36.39 7.32
CA LYS A 212 -5.18 -35.70 6.89
C LYS A 212 -4.85 -34.57 5.92
N TRP A 213 -5.60 -34.50 4.82
CA TRP A 213 -5.53 -33.38 3.90
C TRP A 213 -6.47 -32.26 4.38
N ILE A 214 -5.98 -31.03 4.37
CA ILE A 214 -6.77 -29.83 4.68
C ILE A 214 -6.55 -28.76 3.58
N PRO A 215 -7.50 -27.83 3.39
CA PRO A 215 -7.30 -26.70 2.47
C PRO A 215 -6.03 -25.93 2.82
N ALA A 216 -5.22 -25.56 1.81
CA ALA A 216 -4.00 -24.77 2.07
C ALA A 216 -4.30 -23.36 2.61
N THR A 217 -5.53 -22.87 2.43
CA THR A 217 -6.03 -21.61 3.01
C THR A 217 -6.48 -21.75 4.47
N SER A 218 -6.50 -22.97 5.03
CA SER A 218 -6.90 -23.19 6.41
C SER A 218 -5.92 -22.52 7.39
N PRO A 219 -6.42 -21.78 8.40
CA PRO A 219 -5.56 -21.21 9.45
C PRO A 219 -4.87 -22.28 10.30
N GLU A 220 -5.29 -23.54 10.20
CA GLU A 220 -4.64 -24.67 10.87
C GLU A 220 -3.26 -24.99 10.29
N VAL A 221 -3.01 -24.72 9.00
CA VAL A 221 -1.72 -24.99 8.34
C VAL A 221 -0.56 -24.36 9.12
N GLN A 222 -0.69 -23.10 9.52
CA GLN A 222 0.37 -22.34 10.20
C GLN A 222 0.65 -22.83 11.64
N LYS A 223 -0.20 -23.71 12.20
CA LYS A 223 0.08 -24.36 13.49
C LYS A 223 1.13 -25.46 13.35
N TYR A 224 1.26 -26.05 12.16
CA TYR A 224 2.16 -27.16 11.87
C TYR A 224 3.34 -26.74 10.98
N TYR A 225 3.08 -25.88 9.99
CA TYR A 225 4.03 -25.54 8.94
C TYR A 225 4.08 -24.02 8.75
N ASN A 226 5.24 -23.42 9.05
CA ASN A 226 5.52 -22.00 8.82
C ASN A 226 6.24 -21.74 7.49
N ASN A 227 6.48 -22.79 6.72
CA ASN A 227 7.22 -22.81 5.46
C ASN A 227 6.32 -22.99 4.22
N VAL A 228 4.99 -23.04 4.41
CA VAL A 228 3.98 -23.14 3.34
C VAL A 228 3.29 -21.79 3.16
N PHE A 229 3.22 -21.32 1.91
CA PHE A 229 2.68 -20.02 1.56
C PHE A 229 1.75 -20.11 0.34
N VAL A 230 0.48 -19.70 0.51
CA VAL A 230 -0.46 -19.52 -0.60
C VAL A 230 -0.10 -18.23 -1.34
N ILE A 231 -0.02 -18.30 -2.67
CA ILE A 231 0.39 -17.19 -3.54
C ILE A 231 -0.76 -16.67 -4.39
N VAL A 232 -1.59 -17.60 -4.89
CA VAL A 232 -2.76 -17.27 -5.70
C VAL A 232 -3.95 -18.03 -5.17
N HIS A 233 -5.10 -17.36 -5.07
CA HIS A 233 -6.35 -17.95 -4.61
C HIS A 233 -7.57 -17.42 -5.38
N THR A 234 -8.72 -18.07 -5.22
CA THR A 234 -10.01 -17.55 -5.72
C THR A 234 -10.53 -16.39 -4.87
N THR A 235 -11.56 -15.70 -5.34
CA THR A 235 -12.33 -14.81 -4.45
C THR A 235 -13.26 -15.63 -3.55
N PRO A 236 -13.97 -15.03 -2.58
CA PRO A 236 -14.98 -15.73 -1.77
C PRO A 236 -16.14 -16.33 -2.57
N THR A 237 -16.29 -16.01 -3.86
CA THR A 237 -17.28 -16.63 -4.75
C THR A 237 -16.76 -17.87 -5.47
N GLY A 238 -15.57 -18.34 -5.07
CA GLY A 238 -15.02 -19.63 -5.47
C GLY A 238 -15.96 -20.78 -5.10
N THR A 239 -15.94 -21.83 -5.92
CA THR A 239 -16.73 -23.05 -5.75
C THR A 239 -15.89 -24.26 -6.10
N ILE A 240 -15.92 -25.27 -5.26
CA ILE A 240 -15.33 -26.58 -5.57
C ILE A 240 -16.31 -27.35 -6.45
N VAL A 241 -15.82 -27.87 -7.55
CA VAL A 241 -16.52 -28.75 -8.48
C VAL A 241 -15.80 -30.07 -8.51
N GLU A 242 -16.57 -31.15 -8.65
CA GLU A 242 -16.04 -32.50 -8.78
C GLU A 242 -16.49 -33.02 -10.15
N SER A 243 -15.54 -33.06 -11.06
CA SER A 243 -15.71 -33.45 -12.47
C SER A 243 -15.53 -34.96 -12.65
N ARG A 244 -14.78 -35.61 -11.76
CA ARG A 244 -14.60 -37.07 -11.69
C ARG A 244 -14.49 -37.54 -10.23
N THR A 245 -14.86 -38.80 -10.01
CA THR A 245 -14.81 -39.45 -8.69
C THR A 245 -14.37 -40.89 -8.81
N SER A 246 -14.00 -41.51 -7.70
CA SER A 246 -13.69 -42.95 -7.66
C SER A 246 -14.86 -43.82 -8.11
N ALA A 247 -16.09 -43.30 -8.08
CA ALA A 247 -17.29 -44.01 -8.51
C ALA A 247 -17.33 -44.30 -10.03
N ASP A 248 -16.60 -43.54 -10.87
CA ASP A 248 -16.51 -43.81 -12.31
C ASP A 248 -15.40 -44.82 -12.68
N GLY A 249 -14.64 -45.29 -11.69
CA GLY A 249 -13.53 -46.23 -11.82
C GLY A 249 -12.27 -45.66 -12.50
N LYS A 250 -12.25 -44.35 -12.76
CA LYS A 250 -11.20 -43.61 -13.48
C LYS A 250 -10.78 -42.32 -12.78
N GLY A 251 -11.54 -41.85 -11.79
CA GLY A 251 -11.27 -40.69 -10.96
C GLY A 251 -10.83 -41.03 -9.54
N ARG A 252 -10.49 -39.99 -8.79
CA ARG A 252 -10.17 -39.99 -7.36
C ARG A 252 -11.06 -38.95 -6.68
N ASP A 253 -11.46 -39.22 -5.45
CA ASP A 253 -12.29 -38.30 -4.69
C ASP A 253 -11.46 -37.17 -4.08
N GLY A 254 -12.05 -35.99 -3.94
CA GLY A 254 -11.47 -34.87 -3.20
C GLY A 254 -11.11 -35.27 -1.77
N LYS A 255 -9.92 -34.85 -1.31
CA LYS A 255 -9.36 -35.21 0.00
C LYS A 255 -9.42 -34.07 1.00
N ALA A 256 -9.22 -32.82 0.56
CA ALA A 256 -9.25 -31.63 1.43
C ALA A 256 -10.54 -30.83 1.28
N HIS A 257 -11.15 -30.87 0.10
CA HIS A 257 -12.34 -30.12 -0.25
C HIS A 257 -13.47 -31.05 -0.68
N THR A 258 -14.71 -30.54 -0.62
CA THR A 258 -15.91 -31.28 -1.04
C THR A 258 -16.65 -30.49 -2.12
N ALA A 259 -17.21 -31.20 -3.10
CA ALA A 259 -18.04 -30.61 -4.15
C ALA A 259 -19.13 -29.71 -3.57
N GLY A 260 -19.24 -28.49 -4.08
CA GLY A 260 -20.20 -27.48 -3.62
C GLY A 260 -19.68 -26.56 -2.50
N ASP A 261 -18.52 -26.84 -1.91
CA ASP A 261 -17.86 -25.90 -0.99
C ASP A 261 -17.71 -24.52 -1.64
N LYS A 262 -17.98 -23.48 -0.86
CA LYS A 262 -17.88 -22.08 -1.28
C LYS A 262 -16.85 -21.34 -0.45
N GLY A 263 -16.04 -20.50 -1.08
CA GLY A 263 -15.08 -19.67 -0.37
C GLY A 263 -13.80 -19.39 -1.16
N VAL A 264 -12.73 -19.15 -0.40
CA VAL A 264 -11.40 -18.84 -0.92
C VAL A 264 -10.57 -20.12 -0.96
N PHE A 265 -10.20 -20.55 -2.16
CA PHE A 265 -9.43 -21.76 -2.41
C PHE A 265 -8.05 -21.40 -2.98
N ALA A 266 -7.00 -22.06 -2.47
CA ALA A 266 -5.66 -21.86 -2.99
C ALA A 266 -5.55 -22.47 -4.39
N LEU A 267 -5.07 -21.68 -5.35
CA LEU A 267 -4.81 -22.11 -6.73
C LEU A 267 -3.31 -22.35 -6.96
N MET A 268 -2.47 -21.66 -6.20
CA MET A 268 -1.02 -21.87 -6.19
C MET A 268 -0.48 -21.66 -4.77
N ALA A 269 0.39 -22.56 -4.33
CA ALA A 269 1.16 -22.40 -3.12
C ALA A 269 2.62 -22.83 -3.35
N LEU A 270 3.49 -22.36 -2.46
CA LEU A 270 4.87 -22.82 -2.41
C LEU A 270 5.23 -23.30 -1.02
N GLU A 271 6.20 -24.22 -0.98
CA GLU A 271 6.78 -24.75 0.24
C GLU A 271 8.31 -24.58 0.19
N LEU A 272 8.87 -23.99 1.25
CA LEU A 272 10.32 -23.94 1.45
C LEU A 272 10.79 -25.26 2.02
N LEU A 273 11.64 -25.96 1.27
CA LEU A 273 12.22 -27.24 1.67
C LEU A 273 13.40 -27.02 2.65
N PRO A 274 13.75 -28.02 3.48
CA PRO A 274 14.86 -27.90 4.43
C PRO A 274 16.22 -27.54 3.80
N SER A 275 16.43 -27.89 2.53
CA SER A 275 17.65 -27.53 1.78
C SER A 275 17.74 -26.05 1.38
N GLY A 276 16.69 -25.26 1.63
CA GLY A 276 16.54 -23.90 1.10
C GLY A 276 16.11 -23.84 -0.36
N SER A 277 15.78 -24.99 -0.97
CA SER A 277 15.08 -25.06 -2.25
C SER A 277 13.58 -24.89 -2.06
N VAL A 278 12.85 -24.69 -3.17
CA VAL A 278 11.41 -24.42 -3.16
C VAL A 278 10.69 -25.42 -4.06
N LEU A 279 9.56 -25.94 -3.56
CA LEU A 279 8.54 -26.59 -4.38
C LEU A 279 7.37 -25.61 -4.57
N ILE A 280 6.95 -25.40 -5.81
CA ILE A 280 5.74 -24.67 -6.17
C ILE A 280 4.75 -25.67 -6.77
N LEU A 281 3.52 -25.69 -6.23
CA LEU A 281 2.39 -26.40 -6.83
C LEU A 281 1.33 -25.40 -7.26
N SER A 282 0.77 -25.62 -8.45
CA SER A 282 -0.36 -24.84 -8.97
C SER A 282 -1.37 -25.72 -9.68
N GLY A 283 -2.64 -25.31 -9.66
CA GLY A 283 -3.70 -25.94 -10.45
C GLY A 283 -3.76 -25.46 -11.91
N GLU A 284 -2.81 -24.64 -12.36
CA GLU A 284 -2.67 -24.25 -13.77
C GLU A 284 -1.20 -24.15 -14.13
N THR A 285 -0.87 -24.42 -15.39
CA THR A 285 0.47 -24.40 -15.94
C THR A 285 0.87 -23.04 -16.54
N PRO A 286 2.14 -22.61 -16.38
CA PRO A 286 2.64 -21.38 -17.01
C PRO A 286 2.90 -21.51 -18.52
N TYR A 287 2.81 -22.73 -19.08
CA TYR A 287 2.90 -23.02 -20.51
C TYR A 287 2.15 -24.34 -20.81
N GLY A 288 1.81 -24.60 -22.06
CA GLY A 288 1.00 -25.76 -22.42
C GLY A 288 -0.48 -25.55 -22.11
N GLY A 289 -1.16 -26.61 -21.70
CA GLY A 289 -2.60 -26.62 -21.40
C GLY A 289 -3.49 -26.11 -22.55
N TYR A 290 -4.76 -25.84 -22.24
CA TYR A 290 -5.65 -25.15 -23.18
C TYR A 290 -5.22 -23.70 -23.40
N GLU A 291 -5.10 -22.95 -22.31
CA GLU A 291 -4.69 -21.56 -22.27
C GLU A 291 -3.88 -21.34 -20.98
N PRO A 292 -2.56 -21.20 -21.07
CA PRO A 292 -1.71 -21.20 -19.89
C PRO A 292 -1.83 -19.88 -19.10
N MET A 293 -1.42 -19.92 -17.84
CA MET A 293 -1.41 -18.78 -16.90
C MET A 293 -0.74 -17.51 -17.45
N LEU A 294 0.18 -17.67 -18.40
CA LEU A 294 0.94 -16.60 -19.02
C LEU A 294 0.13 -15.70 -19.96
N ALA A 295 -1.13 -16.06 -20.28
CA ALA A 295 -1.98 -15.26 -21.15
C ALA A 295 -2.08 -13.80 -20.64
N PRO A 296 -1.78 -12.77 -21.47
CA PRO A 296 -1.97 -11.36 -21.09
C PRO A 296 -3.42 -10.89 -21.22
N VAL A 297 -4.24 -11.65 -21.96
CA VAL A 297 -5.66 -11.37 -22.15
C VAL A 297 -6.38 -12.66 -22.50
N TYR A 298 -7.58 -12.85 -21.93
CA TYR A 298 -8.43 -13.97 -22.30
C TYR A 298 -9.90 -13.56 -22.26
N TYR A 299 -10.67 -13.86 -23.32
CA TYR A 299 -12.05 -13.38 -23.48
C TYR A 299 -12.25 -11.90 -23.14
N ARG A 300 -11.33 -11.04 -23.60
CA ARG A 300 -11.31 -9.58 -23.35
C ARG A 300 -11.07 -9.16 -21.89
N VAL A 301 -10.71 -10.09 -21.01
CA VAL A 301 -10.26 -9.79 -19.66
C VAL A 301 -8.74 -9.58 -19.68
N PRO A 302 -8.23 -8.39 -19.35
CA PRO A 302 -6.80 -8.16 -19.17
C PRO A 302 -6.27 -8.96 -17.97
N LEU A 303 -5.07 -9.52 -18.14
CA LEU A 303 -4.41 -10.38 -17.18
C LEU A 303 -2.93 -9.99 -17.06
N ASP A 304 -2.35 -10.32 -15.92
CA ASP A 304 -0.98 -10.00 -15.55
C ASP A 304 -0.04 -11.22 -15.65
N GLY A 305 -0.46 -12.27 -16.35
CA GLY A 305 0.28 -13.53 -16.53
C GLY A 305 1.77 -13.32 -16.82
N PRO A 306 2.15 -12.52 -17.84
CA PRO A 306 3.55 -12.26 -18.14
C PRO A 306 4.32 -11.57 -17.01
N ARG A 307 3.67 -10.65 -16.27
CA ARG A 307 4.30 -9.97 -15.13
C ARG A 307 4.49 -10.92 -13.96
N PHE A 308 3.45 -11.67 -13.62
CA PHE A 308 3.50 -12.65 -12.54
C PHE A 308 4.60 -13.70 -12.78
N PHE A 309 4.64 -14.27 -13.98
CA PHE A 309 5.67 -15.24 -14.36
C PHE A 309 7.09 -14.64 -14.26
N ARG A 310 7.29 -13.40 -14.74
CA ARG A 310 8.60 -12.76 -14.62
C ARG A 310 8.98 -12.50 -13.16
N ASN A 311 8.06 -12.05 -12.31
CA ASN A 311 8.33 -11.85 -10.88
C ASN A 311 8.80 -13.17 -10.23
N LEU A 312 8.11 -14.28 -10.51
CA LEU A 312 8.51 -15.61 -10.06
C LEU A 312 9.90 -16.00 -10.59
N MET A 313 10.18 -15.79 -11.89
CA MET A 313 11.47 -16.15 -12.47
C MET A 313 12.62 -15.27 -11.98
N LEU A 314 12.42 -13.97 -11.77
CA LEU A 314 13.42 -13.08 -11.16
C LEU A 314 13.80 -13.57 -9.76
N TRP A 315 12.80 -13.93 -8.97
CA TRP A 315 13.02 -14.50 -7.63
C TRP A 315 13.70 -15.86 -7.69
N ALA A 316 13.16 -16.80 -8.47
CA ALA A 316 13.63 -18.19 -8.56
C ALA A 316 15.04 -18.31 -9.14
N THR A 317 15.44 -17.39 -10.01
CA THR A 317 16.79 -17.34 -10.58
C THR A 317 17.77 -16.52 -9.73
N GLY A 318 17.31 -15.86 -8.68
CA GLY A 318 18.15 -14.96 -7.86
C GLY A 318 18.55 -13.67 -8.58
N ASN A 319 17.81 -13.28 -9.62
CA ASN A 319 18.03 -12.02 -10.36
C ASN A 319 17.40 -10.85 -9.59
N TYR A 320 18.02 -10.52 -8.45
CA TYR A 320 17.47 -9.55 -7.52
C TYR A 320 17.53 -8.09 -7.98
N ARG A 321 18.15 -7.74 -9.12
CA ARG A 321 18.28 -6.32 -9.51
C ARG A 321 16.93 -5.65 -9.74
N GLU A 322 16.13 -6.18 -10.65
CA GLU A 322 14.78 -5.68 -10.90
C GLU A 322 13.92 -5.78 -9.65
N LEU A 323 13.99 -6.93 -8.96
CA LEU A 323 13.26 -7.17 -7.72
C LEU A 323 13.63 -6.16 -6.60
N THR A 324 14.91 -5.81 -6.46
CA THR A 324 15.38 -4.82 -5.49
C THR A 324 14.87 -3.43 -5.85
N THR A 325 14.87 -3.07 -7.13
CA THR A 325 14.27 -1.81 -7.60
C THR A 325 12.78 -1.76 -7.28
N MET A 326 12.04 -2.87 -7.48
CA MET A 326 10.61 -2.95 -7.10
C MET A 326 10.41 -2.76 -5.60
N ILE A 327 11.18 -3.47 -4.77
CA ILE A 327 11.09 -3.37 -3.31
C ILE A 327 11.37 -1.92 -2.85
N GLN A 328 12.39 -1.27 -3.41
CA GLN A 328 12.72 0.12 -3.11
C GLN A 328 11.58 1.07 -3.51
N GLN A 329 10.96 0.87 -4.67
CA GLN A 329 9.82 1.67 -5.12
C GLN A 329 8.61 1.49 -4.19
N THR A 330 8.30 0.26 -3.76
CA THR A 330 7.22 0.01 -2.80
C THR A 330 7.48 0.69 -1.45
N GLN A 331 8.72 0.65 -0.95
CA GLN A 331 9.10 1.35 0.28
C GLN A 331 8.96 2.86 0.14
N LEU A 332 9.38 3.43 -0.99
CA LEU A 332 9.23 4.85 -1.28
C LEU A 332 7.75 5.27 -1.33
N LEU A 333 6.89 4.46 -1.94
CA LEU A 333 5.44 4.70 -1.96
C LEU A 333 4.83 4.68 -0.55
N SER A 334 5.27 3.76 0.32
CA SER A 334 4.83 3.72 1.71
C SER A 334 5.27 4.96 2.51
N GLN A 335 6.50 5.41 2.31
CA GLN A 335 6.99 6.66 2.91
C GLN A 335 6.20 7.87 2.41
N LEU A 336 5.89 7.92 1.11
CA LEU A 336 5.07 8.97 0.52
C LEU A 336 3.66 9.00 1.14
N GLN A 337 3.04 7.84 1.34
CA GLN A 337 1.74 7.73 2.00
C GLN A 337 1.77 8.29 3.44
N GLN A 338 2.80 7.97 4.21
CA GLN A 338 2.98 8.51 5.57
C GLN A 338 3.16 10.04 5.54
N GLY A 339 3.93 10.56 4.58
CA GLY A 339 4.09 12.00 4.38
C GLY A 339 2.77 12.71 4.06
N ILE A 340 1.90 12.10 3.26
CA ILE A 340 0.56 12.64 2.93
C ILE A 340 -0.32 12.72 4.18
N GLU A 341 -0.34 11.69 5.03
CA GLU A 341 -1.12 11.71 6.28
C GLU A 341 -0.59 12.76 7.27
N ALA A 342 0.73 12.98 7.33
CA ALA A 342 1.31 14.06 8.13
C ALA A 342 0.85 15.44 7.64
N VAL A 343 0.92 15.71 6.33
CA VAL A 343 0.43 16.95 5.74
C VAL A 343 -1.07 17.15 5.98
N ARG A 344 -1.87 16.07 5.94
CA ARG A 344 -3.29 16.12 6.29
C ARG A 344 -3.53 16.54 7.75
N GLY A 345 -2.68 16.07 8.66
CA GLY A 345 -2.63 16.50 10.05
C GLY A 345 -2.34 18.00 10.17
N ASP A 346 -1.29 18.48 9.51
CA ASP A 346 -0.88 19.90 9.52
C ASP A 346 -1.98 20.81 8.96
N VAL A 347 -2.65 20.42 7.87
CA VAL A 347 -3.78 21.17 7.30
C VAL A 347 -4.95 21.24 8.29
N SER A 348 -5.22 20.16 9.01
CA SER A 348 -6.28 20.14 10.03
C SER A 348 -5.96 21.07 11.20
N ALA A 349 -4.70 21.08 11.65
CA ALA A 349 -4.22 21.99 12.69
C ALA A 349 -4.28 23.46 12.24
N LEU A 350 -3.83 23.76 11.01
CA LEU A 350 -3.91 25.10 10.43
C LEU A 350 -5.35 25.59 10.35
N LYS A 351 -6.29 24.73 9.94
CA LYS A 351 -7.73 25.06 9.93
C LYS A 351 -8.21 25.45 11.33
N GLY A 352 -7.82 24.70 12.36
CA GLY A 352 -8.12 25.03 13.76
C GLY A 352 -7.53 26.38 14.18
N GLY A 353 -6.27 26.64 13.83
CA GLY A 353 -5.61 27.92 14.09
C GLY A 353 -6.30 29.10 13.40
N VAL A 354 -6.73 28.94 12.15
CA VAL A 354 -7.49 29.98 11.43
C VAL A 354 -8.83 30.26 12.12
N SER A 355 -9.55 29.23 12.56
CA SER A 355 -10.79 29.43 13.32
C SER A 355 -10.56 30.15 14.65
N ALA A 356 -9.47 29.87 15.35
CA ALA A 356 -9.10 30.59 16.56
C ALA A 356 -8.84 32.09 16.27
N VAL A 357 -8.05 32.40 15.24
CA VAL A 357 -7.79 33.78 14.82
C VAL A 357 -9.07 34.50 14.40
N GLN A 358 -10.00 33.82 13.71
CA GLN A 358 -11.31 34.39 13.38
C GLN A 358 -12.11 34.77 14.63
N ASN A 359 -12.09 33.92 15.66
CA ASN A 359 -12.76 34.21 16.93
C ASN A 359 -12.10 35.37 17.68
N ASP A 360 -10.77 35.41 17.72
CA ASP A 360 -10.02 36.50 18.35
C ASP A 360 -10.29 37.84 17.63
N LEU A 361 -10.34 37.84 16.30
CA LEU A 361 -10.68 39.02 15.51
C LEU A 361 -12.11 39.50 15.79
N ALA A 362 -13.08 38.60 15.95
CA ALA A 362 -14.45 38.94 16.31
C ALA A 362 -14.52 39.58 17.71
N SER A 363 -13.80 39.00 18.68
CA SER A 363 -13.67 39.55 20.04
C SER A 363 -13.03 40.94 20.03
N LEU A 364 -11.93 41.13 19.30
CA LEU A 364 -11.26 42.42 19.17
C LEU A 364 -12.18 43.48 18.56
N LYS A 365 -12.93 43.13 17.51
CA LYS A 365 -13.92 44.02 16.88
C LYS A 365 -14.96 44.51 17.90
N ASN A 366 -15.44 43.63 18.77
CA ASN A 366 -16.38 43.99 19.83
C ASN A 366 -15.74 44.94 20.86
N SER A 367 -14.52 44.66 21.32
CA SER A 367 -13.80 45.54 22.24
C SER A 367 -13.55 46.94 21.65
N VAL A 368 -13.16 47.03 20.37
CA VAL A 368 -12.98 48.33 19.69
C VAL A 368 -14.29 49.12 19.62
N SER A 369 -15.42 48.44 19.34
CA SER A 369 -16.74 49.10 19.36
C SER A 369 -17.10 49.63 20.74
N GLN A 370 -16.84 48.88 21.81
CA GLN A 370 -17.07 49.31 23.18
C GLN A 370 -16.21 50.53 23.56
N LEU A 371 -14.92 50.53 23.19
CA LEU A 371 -14.03 51.68 23.39
C LEU A 371 -14.56 52.92 22.64
N GLY A 372 -15.05 52.77 21.41
CA GLY A 372 -15.68 53.85 20.66
C GLY A 372 -16.88 54.47 21.40
N ASN A 373 -17.72 53.63 22.01
CA ASN A 373 -18.84 54.09 22.84
C ASN A 373 -18.37 54.82 24.11
N GLN A 374 -17.35 54.29 24.80
CA GLN A 374 -16.78 54.91 25.99
C GLN A 374 -16.16 56.28 25.68
N ILE A 375 -15.39 56.40 24.59
CA ILE A 375 -14.83 57.67 24.12
C ILE A 375 -15.93 58.68 23.82
N SER A 376 -17.02 58.24 23.18
CA SER A 376 -18.16 59.10 22.88
C SER A 376 -18.82 59.63 24.16
N ALA A 377 -19.00 58.77 25.17
CA ALA A 377 -19.54 59.18 26.47
C ALA A 377 -18.61 60.16 27.21
N VAL A 378 -17.30 59.92 27.20
CA VAL A 378 -16.32 60.86 27.77
C VAL A 378 -16.39 62.21 27.05
N SER A 379 -16.46 62.21 25.72
CA SER A 379 -16.60 63.45 24.94
C SER A 379 -17.87 64.22 25.31
N GLN A 380 -18.99 63.53 25.54
CA GLN A 380 -20.24 64.13 25.99
C GLN A 380 -20.15 64.69 27.41
N ASN A 381 -19.37 64.08 28.30
CA ASN A 381 -19.15 64.59 29.66
C ASN A 381 -18.18 65.79 29.70
N VAL A 382 -17.17 65.82 28.83
CA VAL A 382 -16.16 66.91 28.79
C VAL A 382 -16.76 68.21 28.22
N ALA A 383 -17.69 68.13 27.26
CA ALA A 383 -18.27 69.32 26.65
C ALA A 383 -18.98 70.25 27.67
N PRO A 384 -19.89 69.76 28.54
CA PRO A 384 -20.51 70.58 29.59
C PRO A 384 -19.51 71.14 30.59
N VAL A 385 -18.45 70.40 30.93
CA VAL A 385 -17.40 70.90 31.85
C VAL A 385 -16.67 72.09 31.24
N LYS A 386 -16.36 72.04 29.94
CA LYS A 386 -15.77 73.18 29.22
C LYS A 386 -16.68 74.41 29.31
N ASP A 387 -17.98 74.24 29.12
CA ASP A 387 -18.96 75.33 29.21
C ASP A 387 -19.09 75.86 30.65
N GLN A 388 -19.08 74.97 31.65
CA GLN A 388 -19.08 75.34 33.06
C GLN A 388 -17.85 76.15 33.45
N VAL A 389 -16.65 75.78 32.97
CA VAL A 389 -15.41 76.54 33.22
C VAL A 389 -15.48 77.92 32.57
N ALA A 390 -15.99 78.03 31.34
CA ALA A 390 -16.18 79.32 30.68
C ALA A 390 -17.16 80.22 31.46
N ALA A 391 -18.27 79.67 31.95
CA ALA A 391 -19.23 80.39 32.79
C ALA A 391 -18.63 80.81 34.14
N LEU A 392 -17.80 79.96 34.75
CA LEU A 392 -17.10 80.30 35.99
C LEU A 392 -16.11 81.46 35.78
N ASN A 393 -15.34 81.44 34.69
CA ASN A 393 -14.44 82.54 34.34
C ASN A 393 -15.20 83.87 34.20
N GLN A 394 -16.35 83.88 33.52
CA GLN A 394 -17.18 85.09 33.42
C GLN A 394 -17.67 85.59 34.79
N LYS A 395 -18.07 84.68 35.70
CA LYS A 395 -18.44 85.07 37.07
C LYS A 395 -17.26 85.64 37.85
N VAL A 396 -16.06 85.07 37.68
CA VAL A 396 -14.83 85.61 38.30
C VAL A 396 -14.54 87.00 37.78
N ASP A 397 -14.68 87.25 36.47
CA ASP A 397 -14.52 88.59 35.89
C ASP A 397 -15.54 89.59 36.45
N GLN A 398 -16.82 89.18 36.55
CA GLN A 398 -17.89 90.00 37.14
C GLN A 398 -17.62 90.34 38.61
N LEU A 399 -17.23 89.36 39.42
CA LEU A 399 -16.86 89.58 40.83
C LEU A 399 -15.65 90.51 40.94
N THR A 400 -14.67 90.36 40.06
CA THR A 400 -13.49 91.25 40.00
C THR A 400 -13.92 92.70 39.72
N GLN A 401 -14.85 92.91 38.79
CA GLN A 401 -15.40 94.24 38.50
C GLN A 401 -16.21 94.81 39.67
N GLN A 402 -17.09 94.01 40.28
CA GLN A 402 -17.87 94.41 41.45
C GLN A 402 -16.98 94.80 42.63
N LEU A 403 -15.90 94.04 42.88
CA LEU A 403 -14.92 94.34 43.92
C LEU A 403 -14.23 95.67 43.65
N ASN A 404 -13.79 95.92 42.41
CA ASN A 404 -13.17 97.19 42.02
C ASN A 404 -14.13 98.38 42.21
N ALA A 405 -15.41 98.22 41.85
CA ALA A 405 -16.42 99.26 42.05
C ALA A 405 -16.65 99.56 43.54
N ALA A 406 -16.81 98.53 44.37
CA ALA A 406 -16.98 98.68 45.81
C ALA A 406 -15.77 99.36 46.48
N MET A 407 -14.54 99.02 46.05
CA MET A 407 -13.32 99.71 46.52
C MET A 407 -13.33 101.19 46.14
N ALA A 408 -13.76 101.54 44.93
CA ALA A 408 -13.89 102.93 44.50
C ALA A 408 -14.94 103.69 45.33
N GLU A 409 -16.10 103.07 45.59
CA GLU A 409 -17.16 103.65 46.41
C GLU A 409 -16.71 103.85 47.86
N ALA A 410 -16.02 102.86 48.46
CA ALA A 410 -15.44 102.99 49.79
C ALA A 410 -14.41 104.13 49.87
N ASN A 411 -13.57 104.29 48.86
CA ASN A 411 -12.61 105.40 48.77
C ASN A 411 -13.32 106.77 48.65
N ASN A 412 -14.38 106.85 47.85
CA ASN A 412 -15.21 108.06 47.74
C ASN A 412 -15.89 108.39 49.06
N ALA A 413 -16.51 107.41 49.72
CA ALA A 413 -17.16 107.59 51.02
C ALA A 413 -16.16 108.06 52.10
N ARG A 414 -14.96 107.47 52.13
CA ARG A 414 -13.87 107.91 53.01
C ARG A 414 -13.47 109.35 52.75
N THR A 415 -13.39 109.76 51.48
CA THR A 415 -13.09 111.14 51.07
C THR A 415 -14.17 112.11 51.53
N VAL A 416 -15.45 111.79 51.29
CA VAL A 416 -16.60 112.60 51.72
C VAL A 416 -16.65 112.73 53.24
N ALA A 417 -16.41 111.65 53.99
CA ALA A 417 -16.36 111.70 55.45
C ALA A 417 -15.24 112.64 55.95
N PHE A 418 -14.07 112.64 55.30
CA PHE A 418 -12.95 113.53 55.62
C PHE A 418 -13.30 115.01 55.31
N VAL A 419 -13.92 115.27 54.16
CA VAL A 419 -14.36 116.62 53.77
C VAL A 419 -15.48 117.11 54.70
N GLY A 420 -16.46 116.27 55.02
CA GLY A 420 -17.58 116.61 55.91
C GLY A 420 -17.12 116.91 57.34
N THR A 421 -16.21 116.11 57.88
CA THR A 421 -15.62 116.36 59.21
C THR A 421 -14.76 117.62 59.22
N ALA A 422 -13.95 117.87 58.18
CA ALA A 422 -13.19 119.11 58.04
C ALA A 422 -14.11 120.36 57.98
N LEU A 423 -15.19 120.30 57.20
CA LEU A 423 -16.18 121.38 57.12
C LEU A 423 -16.89 121.60 58.45
N ALA A 424 -17.32 120.54 59.15
CA ALA A 424 -17.93 120.64 60.47
C ALA A 424 -16.98 121.29 61.49
N LEU A 425 -15.69 120.95 61.43
CA LEU A 425 -14.64 121.57 62.26
C LEU A 425 -14.49 123.06 61.95
N ILE A 426 -14.47 123.44 60.66
CA ILE A 426 -14.43 124.85 60.22
C ILE A 426 -15.66 125.61 60.73
N PHE A 427 -16.86 125.04 60.62
CA PHE A 427 -18.09 125.65 61.15
C PHE A 427 -18.07 125.77 62.68
N ALA A 428 -17.56 124.78 63.40
CA ALA A 428 -17.40 124.83 64.86
C ALA A 428 -16.41 125.93 65.28
N ILE A 429 -15.28 126.07 64.57
CA ILE A 429 -14.30 127.14 64.79
C ILE A 429 -14.92 128.51 64.48
N ALA A 430 -15.63 128.65 63.36
CA ALA A 430 -16.32 129.89 62.99
C ALA A 430 -17.39 130.27 64.03
N ALA A 431 -18.18 129.30 64.51
CA ALA A 431 -19.18 129.51 65.58
C ALA A 431 -18.52 129.92 66.91
N ALA A 432 -17.39 129.29 67.28
CA ALA A 432 -16.61 129.67 68.45
C ALA A 432 -16.02 131.09 68.31
N PHE A 433 -15.53 131.47 67.12
CA PHE A 433 -15.03 132.82 66.84
C PHE A 433 -16.14 133.88 66.93
N LEU A 434 -17.34 133.57 66.42
CA LEU A 434 -18.55 134.39 66.57
C LEU A 434 -18.99 134.53 68.04
N ALA A 435 -18.84 133.48 68.85
CA ALA A 435 -19.15 133.50 70.28
C ALA A 435 -18.15 134.34 71.10
N VAL A 436 -16.86 134.37 70.73
CA VAL A 436 -15.80 135.15 71.42
C VAL A 436 -15.89 136.65 71.12
N ARG A 437 -16.43 137.07 69.98
CA ARG A 437 -16.63 138.50 69.64
C ARG A 437 -17.72 139.21 70.45
N ARG A 438 -18.48 138.48 71.26
CA ARG A 438 -19.39 139.02 72.28
C ARG A 438 -18.67 139.08 73.63
N LYS A 439 -17.78 140.04 73.81
CA LYS A 439 -17.36 140.57 75.12
C LYS A 439 -16.66 141.91 74.94
#